data_AF-A0A430B9N6-F1
#
_entry.id   AF-A0A430B9N6-F1
#
_cell.length_a   1.000
_cell.length_b   1.000
_cell.length_c   1.000
_cell.angle_alpha   90.00
_cell.angle_beta   90.00
_cell.angle_gamma   90.00
#
_symmetry.space_group_name_H-M   'P 1'
#
loop_
_entity.id
_entity.type
_entity.pdbx_description
1 polymer ?
#
loop_
_entity_poly.entity_id
_entity_poly.type
_entity_poly.pdbx_seq_one_letter_code
_entity_poly.pdbx_strand_id
1 'polypeptide(L)'
;MAYLRYRDDIETPEPDEQQSIDGIIQGMTQESQTVEERDGHAVRASHAKSTACVIGQLTVAPGLPPELAQGLFAEPGTFDVAVRFAQGPGEKLGDRVSTHR
;
A
#
# COMPACT_ATOMS: atom_id res chain seq x y z
N MET A 1 12.73 20.23 12.90
CA MET A 1 13.41 18.94 12.65
C MET A 1 14.07 19.03 11.29
N ALA A 2 15.28 18.52 11.13
CA ALA A 2 15.93 18.44 9.81
C ALA A 2 15.48 17.15 9.13
N TYR A 3 14.99 17.24 7.89
CA TYR A 3 14.63 16.08 7.09
C TYR A 3 15.89 15.33 6.64
N LEU A 4 15.85 14.00 6.68
CA LEU A 4 17.00 13.15 6.38
C LEU A 4 16.91 12.70 4.91
N ARG A 5 17.93 13.03 4.12
CA ARG A 5 18.00 12.59 2.72
C ARG A 5 18.27 11.09 2.67
N TYR A 6 17.46 10.37 1.88
CA TYR A 6 17.64 8.93 1.65
C TYR A 6 19.05 8.61 1.13
N ARG A 7 19.64 7.56 1.70
CA ARG A 7 20.84 6.86 1.27
C ARG A 7 20.69 5.40 1.72
N ASP A 8 21.29 4.46 1.00
CA ASP A 8 21.18 3.04 1.36
C ASP A 8 21.84 2.72 2.72
N ASP A 9 22.72 3.59 3.22
CA ASP A 9 23.45 3.46 4.49
C ASP A 9 22.79 4.16 5.68
N ILE A 10 21.56 4.65 5.50
CA ILE A 10 20.84 5.46 6.50
C ILE A 10 20.38 4.65 7.71
N GLU A 11 20.08 3.37 7.49
CA GLU A 11 19.66 2.40 8.49
C GLU A 11 20.57 1.17 8.41
N THR A 12 20.72 0.48 9.53
CA THR A 12 21.48 -0.78 9.61
C THR A 12 20.50 -1.88 9.98
N PRO A 13 20.39 -2.96 9.20
CA PRO A 13 19.49 -4.06 9.53
C PRO A 13 19.83 -4.66 10.89
N GLU A 14 18.79 -4.95 11.68
CA GLU A 14 18.97 -5.66 12.95
C GLU A 14 19.37 -7.13 12.69
N PRO A 15 20.09 -7.79 13.62
CA PRO A 15 20.62 -9.14 13.39
C PRO A 15 19.58 -10.20 12.99
N ASP A 16 18.33 -10.06 13.42
CA ASP A 16 17.21 -10.97 13.19
C ASP A 16 16.16 -10.42 12.20
N GLU A 17 16.44 -9.28 11.56
CA GLU A 17 15.51 -8.63 10.64
C GLU A 17 15.18 -9.53 9.44
N GLN A 18 16.18 -10.16 8.84
CA GLN A 18 15.96 -11.06 7.71
C GLN A 18 15.10 -12.27 8.11
N GLN A 19 15.31 -12.83 9.31
CA GLN A 19 14.49 -13.92 9.81
C GLN A 19 13.03 -13.48 10.00
N SER A 20 12.82 -12.26 10.49
CA SER A 20 11.48 -11.68 10.64
C SER A 20 10.82 -11.46 9.28
N ILE A 21 11.55 -10.92 8.30
CA ILE A 21 11.10 -10.76 6.91
C ILE A 21 10.69 -12.11 6.33
N ASP A 22 11.52 -13.14 6.45
CA ASP A 22 11.25 -14.47 5.92
C ASP A 22 10.01 -15.10 6.56
N GLY A 23 9.84 -14.92 7.88
CA GLY A 23 8.65 -15.37 8.61
C GLY A 23 7.38 -14.65 8.15
N ILE A 24 7.44 -13.34 7.92
CA ILE A 24 6.31 -12.56 7.40
C ILE A 24 5.95 -13.03 5.98
N ILE A 25 6.94 -13.21 5.11
CA ILE A 25 6.73 -13.72 3.75
C ILE A 25 6.04 -15.08 3.80
N GLN A 26 6.57 -16.01 4.60
CA GLN A 26 5.99 -17.35 4.76
C GLN A 26 4.52 -17.29 5.23
N GLY A 27 4.23 -16.49 6.26
CA GLY A 27 2.88 -16.33 6.79
C GLY A 27 1.91 -15.77 5.75
N MET A 28 2.29 -14.65 5.10
CA MET A 28 1.46 -14.02 4.07
C MET A 28 1.25 -14.93 2.84
N THR A 29 2.26 -15.72 2.46
CA THR A 29 2.13 -16.73 1.40
C THR A 29 1.12 -17.80 1.78
N GLN A 30 1.20 -18.35 3.00
CA GLN A 30 0.26 -19.36 3.47
C GLN A 30 -1.18 -18.84 3.52
N GLU A 31 -1.39 -17.62 4.02
CA GLU A 31 -2.70 -16.98 4.03
C GLU A 31 -3.25 -16.83 2.61
N SER A 32 -2.42 -16.35 1.68
CA SER A 32 -2.82 -16.15 0.27
C SER A 32 -3.19 -17.47 -0.41
N GLN A 33 -2.42 -18.53 -0.20
CA GLN A 33 -2.71 -19.87 -0.72
C GLN A 33 -4.01 -20.44 -0.16
N THR A 34 -4.23 -20.26 1.15
CA THR A 34 -5.47 -20.70 1.81
C THR A 34 -6.70 -20.02 1.21
N VAL A 35 -6.62 -18.71 0.97
CA VAL A 35 -7.71 -17.96 0.33
C VAL A 35 -7.87 -18.39 -1.14
N GLU A 36 -6.78 -18.57 -1.88
CA GLU A 36 -6.81 -19.03 -3.27
C GLU A 36 -7.49 -20.39 -3.41
N GLU A 37 -7.13 -21.37 -2.58
CA GLU A 37 -7.75 -22.70 -2.57
C GLU A 37 -9.26 -22.60 -2.32
N ARG A 38 -9.67 -21.73 -1.39
CA ARG A 38 -11.08 -21.52 -1.03
C ARG A 38 -11.87 -20.78 -2.12
N ASP A 39 -11.27 -19.77 -2.74
CA ASP A 39 -11.91 -18.93 -3.75
C ASP A 39 -11.80 -19.51 -5.17
N GLY A 40 -10.96 -20.55 -5.35
CA GLY A 40 -10.66 -21.19 -6.64
C GLY A 40 -9.78 -20.36 -7.57
N HIS A 41 -9.19 -19.27 -7.09
CA HIS A 41 -8.26 -18.41 -7.80
C HIS A 41 -7.53 -17.46 -6.85
N ALA A 42 -6.32 -17.06 -7.20
CA ALA A 42 -5.57 -16.05 -6.46
C ALA A 42 -6.29 -14.70 -6.42
N VAL A 43 -6.28 -14.09 -5.23
CA VAL A 43 -6.69 -12.70 -4.99
C VAL A 43 -5.52 -11.92 -4.38
N ARG A 44 -5.69 -10.61 -4.15
CA ARG A 44 -4.65 -9.83 -3.45
C ARG A 44 -4.54 -10.28 -2.00
N ALA A 45 -3.31 -10.49 -1.51
CA ALA A 45 -3.01 -10.92 -0.13
C ALA A 45 -3.58 -9.97 0.95
N SER A 46 -3.80 -8.70 0.59
CA SER A 46 -4.53 -7.72 1.37
C SER A 46 -5.36 -6.88 0.40
N HIS A 47 -6.41 -6.21 0.88
CA HIS A 47 -7.27 -5.41 0.03
C HIS A 47 -7.90 -6.22 -1.12
N ALA A 48 -8.24 -7.49 -0.86
CA ALA A 48 -8.72 -8.43 -1.88
C ALA A 48 -10.02 -7.93 -2.53
N LYS A 49 -10.97 -7.48 -1.71
CA LYS A 49 -12.25 -6.95 -2.18
C LYS A 49 -12.13 -5.49 -2.59
N SER A 50 -12.35 -5.23 -3.88
CA SER A 50 -12.59 -3.87 -4.37
C SER A 50 -14.06 -3.51 -4.16
N THR A 51 -14.33 -2.29 -3.71
CA THR A 51 -15.68 -1.73 -3.65
C THR A 51 -15.96 -0.85 -4.87
N ALA A 52 -14.97 -0.08 -5.32
CA ALA A 52 -15.09 0.75 -6.51
C ALA A 52 -13.72 1.04 -7.14
N CYS A 53 -13.73 1.33 -8.44
CA CYS A 53 -12.63 1.96 -9.16
C CYS A 53 -13.18 3.21 -9.83
N VAL A 54 -12.63 4.37 -9.52
CA VAL A 54 -13.07 5.65 -10.06
C VAL A 54 -11.92 6.33 -10.80
N ILE A 55 -12.24 7.00 -11.89
CA ILE A 55 -11.30 7.82 -12.64
C ILE A 55 -11.58 9.28 -12.30
N GLY A 56 -10.52 10.06 -12.11
CA GLY A 56 -10.64 11.47 -11.77
C GLY A 56 -9.34 12.21 -11.96
N GLN A 57 -9.24 13.36 -11.30
CA GLN A 57 -8.08 14.23 -11.37
C GLN A 57 -7.56 14.53 -9.97
N LEU A 58 -6.24 14.42 -9.80
CA LEU A 58 -5.51 14.86 -8.61
C LEU A 58 -4.90 16.23 -8.89
N THR A 59 -5.18 17.22 -8.04
CA THR A 59 -4.55 18.53 -8.11
C THR A 59 -3.46 18.64 -7.05
N VAL A 60 -2.23 18.89 -7.49
CA VAL A 60 -1.11 19.29 -6.63
C VAL A 60 -1.12 20.81 -6.55
N ALA A 61 -1.40 21.33 -5.36
CA ALA A 61 -1.48 22.78 -5.13
C ALA A 61 -0.10 23.45 -5.23
N PRO A 62 -0.02 24.71 -5.66
CA PRO A 62 1.23 25.47 -5.62
C PRO A 62 1.65 25.77 -4.19
N GLY A 63 2.96 25.96 -3.99
CA GLY A 63 3.50 26.40 -2.71
C GLY A 63 3.52 25.33 -1.63
N LEU A 64 3.66 24.05 -2.00
CA LEU A 64 3.97 23.01 -1.03
C LEU A 64 5.28 23.35 -0.29
N PRO A 65 5.38 23.06 1.02
CA PRO A 65 6.65 23.15 1.73
C PRO A 65 7.75 22.41 0.97
N PRO A 66 8.99 22.95 0.88
CA PRO A 66 10.06 22.34 0.08
C PRO A 66 10.32 20.86 0.41
N GLU A 67 10.10 20.46 1.66
CA GLU A 67 10.21 19.07 2.11
C GLU A 67 9.13 18.12 1.54
N LEU A 68 7.97 18.64 1.14
CA LEU A 68 6.86 17.88 0.56
C LEU A 68 6.83 18.01 -0.98
N ALA A 69 7.49 19.02 -1.53
CA ALA A 69 7.62 19.26 -2.97
C ALA A 69 8.65 18.31 -3.61
N GLN A 70 8.35 17.01 -3.63
CA GLN A 70 9.25 15.97 -4.15
C GLN A 70 8.55 15.07 -5.18
N GLY A 71 9.31 14.57 -6.16
CA GLY A 71 8.82 13.64 -7.17
C GLY A 71 7.61 14.17 -7.94
N LEU A 72 6.51 13.43 -7.95
CA LEU A 72 5.24 13.83 -8.58
C LEU A 72 4.71 15.17 -8.03
N PHE A 73 5.02 15.49 -6.77
CA PHE A 73 4.54 16.70 -6.08
C PHE A 73 5.51 17.88 -6.18
N ALA A 74 6.61 17.76 -6.93
CA ALA A 74 7.64 18.80 -7.02
C ALA A 74 7.14 20.10 -7.67
N GLU A 75 6.23 19.98 -8.63
CA GLU A 75 5.61 21.10 -9.33
C GLU A 75 4.09 21.03 -9.20
N PRO A 76 3.39 22.17 -9.10
CA PRO A 76 1.93 22.19 -9.11
C PRO A 76 1.38 21.70 -10.44
N GLY A 77 0.22 21.07 -10.41
CA GLY A 77 -0.40 20.54 -11.63
C GLY A 77 -1.62 19.68 -11.37
N THR A 78 -2.26 19.27 -12.47
CA THR A 78 -3.41 18.36 -12.46
C THR A 78 -3.03 17.09 -13.19
N PHE A 79 -3.28 15.94 -12.56
CA PHE A 79 -2.92 14.62 -13.06
C PHE A 79 -4.16 13.74 -13.14
N ASP A 80 -4.33 13.02 -14.25
CA ASP A 80 -5.35 11.99 -14.33
C ASP A 80 -4.98 10.81 -13.42
N VAL A 81 -5.95 10.34 -12.64
CA VAL A 81 -5.76 9.28 -11.64
C VAL A 81 -6.86 8.23 -11.71
N ALA A 82 -6.49 7.01 -11.33
CA ALA A 82 -7.43 5.96 -11.00
C ALA A 82 -7.35 5.68 -9.49
N VAL A 83 -8.49 5.74 -8.79
CA VAL A 83 -8.58 5.49 -7.35
C VAL A 83 -9.35 4.19 -7.12
N ARG A 84 -8.71 3.26 -6.40
CA ARG A 84 -9.30 1.98 -6.02
C ARG A 84 -9.70 2.00 -4.55
N PHE A 85 -11.01 1.91 -4.28
CA PHE A 85 -11.53 1.70 -2.94
C PHE A 85 -11.61 0.20 -2.65
N ALA A 86 -11.09 -0.22 -1.50
CA ALA A 86 -11.02 -1.62 -1.11
C ALA A 86 -11.14 -1.80 0.41
N GLN A 87 -11.27 -3.05 0.86
CA GLN A 87 -11.37 -3.41 2.27
C GLN A 87 -10.09 -4.09 2.73
N GLY A 88 -9.53 -3.71 3.87
CA GLY A 88 -8.25 -4.23 4.37
C GLY A 88 -7.95 -5.73 4.23
N PRO A 89 -8.89 -6.65 4.54
CA PRO A 89 -8.62 -8.09 4.52
C PRO A 89 -8.15 -8.65 3.17
N GLY A 90 -7.35 -9.71 3.25
CA GLY A 90 -6.92 -10.55 2.12
C GLY A 90 -8.01 -11.45 1.53
N GLU A 91 -9.26 -11.25 1.92
CA GLU A 91 -10.40 -12.06 1.50
C GLU A 91 -11.64 -11.20 1.24
N LYS A 92 -12.62 -11.77 0.53
CA LYS A 92 -13.84 -11.06 0.12
C LYS A 92 -14.94 -11.14 1.18
N LEU A 93 -14.79 -10.35 2.25
CA LEU A 93 -15.81 -10.23 3.30
C LEU A 93 -17.01 -9.35 2.88
N GLY A 94 -18.11 -9.44 3.64
CA GLY A 94 -19.24 -8.51 3.51
C GLY A 94 -18.90 -7.10 3.98
N ASP A 95 -19.46 -6.08 3.34
CA ASP A 95 -19.05 -4.67 3.54
C ASP A 95 -19.30 -4.15 4.96
N ARG A 96 -20.22 -4.79 5.69
CA ARG A 96 -20.61 -4.45 7.06
C ARG A 96 -19.58 -4.93 8.10
N VAL A 97 -18.60 -5.72 7.71
CA VAL A 97 -17.54 -6.19 8.62
C VAL A 97 -16.61 -5.02 8.95
N SER A 98 -16.48 -4.72 10.24
CA SER A 98 -15.62 -3.64 10.74
C SER A 98 -14.15 -3.96 10.46
N THR A 99 -13.55 -3.20 9.54
CA THR A 99 -12.21 -3.38 9.02
C THR A 99 -11.68 -2.03 8.54
N HIS A 100 -10.36 -1.86 8.42
CA HIS A 100 -9.77 -0.68 7.82
C HIS A 100 -10.11 -0.59 6.31
N ARG A 101 -10.05 0.62 5.74
CA ARG A 101 -10.47 0.98 4.37
C ARG A 101 -9.45 1.92 3.73
#